data_AF-A0A383B6F2-F1
#
_entry.id   AF-A0A383B6F2-F1
#
_cell.length_a   1.000
_cell.length_b   1.000
_cell.length_c   1.000
_cell.angle_alpha   90.00
_cell.angle_beta   90.00
_cell.angle_gamma   90.00
#
_symmetry.space_group_name_H-M   'P 1'
#
loop_
_entity.id
_entity.type
_entity.pdbx_description
1 polymer ?
#
loop_
_entity_poly.entity_id
_entity_poly.type
_entity_poly.pdbx_seq_one_letter_code
_entity_poly.pdbx_strand_id
1 'polypeptide(L)'
;PQRPFKPAPNSFSDQVSTYPESLQQIIGHGIFKLIDYQDQGYAELYLERLNTILELDNGVSYRLTEEVAKRLAIWMTFEDVMRVAQLKTRTGRLSRIRDELGVDKETPLRLTDYFKPGRDEFIGILPPYLSWIIPDWKKLERGKGLALHIPTGSAVGFGLLKTLASLKFLRRKSRQYGEEQENMAKWLNAIKEAVKIDYDLACRTAQLSILARGYGNVRRNGQEILTDLFMNWNNNLALDPDKISAE
;
A
#
# COMPACT_ATOMS: atom_id res chain seq x y z
N PRO A 1 6.45 -20.36 4.22
CA PRO A 1 6.34 -19.99 5.65
C PRO A 1 5.15 -19.05 5.92
N GLN A 2 4.14 -19.50 6.68
CA GLN A 2 3.09 -18.61 7.18
C GLN A 2 3.76 -17.49 7.99
N ARG A 3 3.68 -16.25 7.52
CA ARG A 3 4.12 -15.11 8.34
C ARG A 3 3.11 -14.98 9.47
N PRO A 4 3.52 -15.09 10.75
CA PRO A 4 2.57 -15.03 11.84
C PRO A 4 1.86 -13.68 11.82
N PHE A 5 0.53 -13.71 11.89
CA PHE A 5 -0.27 -12.51 12.08
C PHE A 5 0.15 -11.85 13.39
N LYS A 6 0.38 -10.54 13.31
CA LYS A 6 0.68 -9.73 14.50
C LYS A 6 -0.63 -9.22 15.09
N PRO A 7 -0.83 -9.30 16.41
CA PRO A 7 -2.05 -8.81 17.03
C PRO A 7 -2.15 -7.28 16.91
N ALA A 8 -3.38 -6.77 17.01
CA ALA A 8 -3.61 -5.35 17.15
C ALA A 8 -2.96 -4.82 18.45
N PRO A 9 -2.51 -3.56 18.49
CA PRO A 9 -2.14 -2.92 19.76
C PRO A 9 -3.33 -2.87 20.73
N ASN A 10 -3.04 -2.82 22.03
CA ASN A 10 -4.08 -2.82 23.08
C ASN A 10 -5.15 -1.72 22.88
N SER A 11 -4.77 -0.57 22.32
CA SER A 11 -5.69 0.54 22.02
C SER A 11 -6.81 0.19 21.02
N PHE A 12 -6.67 -0.90 20.27
CA PHE A 12 -7.67 -1.38 19.30
C PHE A 12 -8.31 -2.70 19.73
N SER A 13 -7.99 -3.25 20.90
CA SER A 13 -8.48 -4.57 21.33
C SER A 13 -10.00 -4.64 21.41
N ASP A 14 -10.63 -3.67 22.08
CA ASP A 14 -12.09 -3.57 22.19
C ASP A 14 -12.74 -3.43 20.81
N GLN A 15 -12.19 -2.58 19.94
CA GLN A 15 -12.72 -2.38 18.59
C GLN A 15 -12.57 -3.62 17.71
N VAL A 16 -11.48 -4.38 17.84
CA VAL A 16 -11.31 -5.64 17.09
C VAL A 16 -12.30 -6.69 17.58
N SER A 17 -12.61 -6.71 18.88
CA SER A 17 -13.55 -7.68 19.47
C SER A 17 -15.00 -7.55 18.96
N THR A 18 -15.36 -6.39 18.38
CA THR A 18 -16.70 -6.20 17.80
C THR A 18 -16.88 -6.90 16.45
N TYR A 19 -15.80 -7.31 15.79
CA TYR A 19 -15.85 -8.02 14.51
C TYR A 19 -16.07 -9.53 14.72
N PRO A 20 -16.67 -10.23 13.74
CA PRO A 20 -16.73 -11.69 13.72
C PRO A 20 -15.38 -12.33 14.00
N GLU A 21 -15.36 -13.41 14.80
CA GLU A 21 -14.13 -14.05 15.29
C GLU A 21 -13.16 -14.43 14.15
N SER A 22 -13.68 -14.90 13.02
CA SER A 22 -12.91 -15.25 11.82
C SER A 22 -12.11 -14.08 11.23
N LEU A 23 -12.54 -12.83 11.47
CA LEU A 23 -11.93 -11.63 10.91
C LEU A 23 -10.96 -10.94 11.88
N GLN A 24 -11.05 -11.21 13.18
CA GLN A 24 -10.31 -10.44 14.20
C GLN A 24 -8.80 -10.50 14.01
N GLN A 25 -8.26 -11.69 13.71
CA GLN A 25 -6.83 -11.89 13.52
C GLN A 25 -6.29 -11.07 12.32
N ILE A 26 -7.08 -11.01 11.24
CA ILE A 26 -6.63 -10.38 9.99
C ILE A 26 -6.75 -8.86 10.04
N ILE A 27 -7.84 -8.37 10.63
CA ILE A 27 -8.06 -6.96 10.91
C ILE A 27 -6.98 -6.46 11.87
N GLY A 28 -6.71 -7.21 12.94
CA GLY A 28 -5.66 -6.86 13.90
C GLY A 28 -4.28 -6.76 13.25
N HIS A 29 -3.96 -7.66 12.31
CA HIS A 29 -2.73 -7.56 11.55
C HIS A 29 -2.69 -6.35 10.61
N GLY A 30 -3.82 -6.01 9.97
CA GLY A 30 -3.98 -4.81 9.16
C GLY A 30 -3.71 -3.54 9.98
N ILE A 31 -4.35 -3.41 11.15
CA ILE A 31 -4.15 -2.31 12.10
C ILE A 31 -2.68 -2.19 12.48
N PHE A 32 -2.03 -3.30 12.86
CA PHE A 32 -0.61 -3.30 13.21
C PHE A 32 0.26 -2.72 12.08
N LYS A 33 0.02 -3.15 10.83
CA LYS A 33 0.77 -2.65 9.66
C LYS A 33 0.54 -1.17 9.41
N LEU A 34 -0.69 -0.69 9.58
CA LEU A 34 -1.07 0.70 9.31
C LEU A 34 -0.49 1.66 10.36
N ILE A 35 -0.42 1.26 11.62
CA ILE A 35 0.23 2.03 12.68
C ILE A 35 1.75 2.11 12.44
N ASP A 36 2.39 0.99 12.08
CA ASP A 36 3.82 0.97 11.70
C ASP A 36 4.12 1.83 10.46
N TYR A 37 3.17 1.89 9.53
CA TYR A 37 3.24 2.68 8.31
C TYR A 37 3.07 4.19 8.58
N GLN A 38 2.04 4.57 9.32
CA GLN A 38 1.62 5.96 9.48
C GLN A 38 1.37 6.32 10.95
N ASP A 39 0.17 6.05 11.49
CA ASP A 39 -0.28 6.37 12.84
C ASP A 39 -1.61 5.67 13.18
N GLN A 40 -2.14 5.87 14.39
CA GLN A 40 -3.42 5.31 14.84
C GLN A 40 -4.61 5.84 14.03
N GLY A 41 -4.64 7.14 13.72
CA GLY A 41 -5.73 7.72 12.92
C GLY A 41 -5.80 7.14 11.51
N TYR A 42 -4.68 6.68 10.95
CA TYR A 42 -4.69 5.97 9.67
C TYR A 42 -5.24 4.54 9.78
N ALA A 43 -5.07 3.88 10.93
CA ALA A 43 -5.73 2.60 11.21
C ALA A 43 -7.24 2.77 11.45
N GLU A 44 -7.67 3.86 12.07
CA GLU A 44 -9.10 4.20 12.19
C GLU A 44 -9.75 4.40 10.83
N LEU A 45 -9.11 5.14 9.91
CA LEU A 45 -9.59 5.29 8.53
C LEU A 45 -9.74 3.96 7.79
N TYR A 46 -8.86 2.99 8.07
CA TYR A 46 -8.98 1.64 7.52
C TYR A 46 -10.23 0.93 8.04
N LEU A 47 -10.50 1.01 9.35
CA LEU A 47 -11.69 0.41 9.94
C LEU A 47 -12.98 1.11 9.48
N GLU A 48 -12.97 2.44 9.35
CA GLU A 48 -14.08 3.21 8.78
C GLU A 48 -14.45 2.67 7.38
N ARG A 49 -13.45 2.49 6.52
CA ARG A 49 -13.66 1.94 5.17
C ARG A 49 -14.11 0.48 5.20
N LEU A 50 -13.52 -0.34 6.07
CA LEU A 50 -13.85 -1.76 6.17
C LEU A 50 -15.29 -1.96 6.66
N ASN A 51 -15.75 -1.13 7.60
CA ASN A 51 -17.12 -1.17 8.11
C ASN A 51 -18.16 -0.98 7.00
N THR A 52 -17.89 -0.10 6.02
CA THR A 52 -18.80 0.08 4.87
C THR A 52 -18.98 -1.17 4.01
N ILE A 53 -18.03 -2.11 4.06
CA ILE A 53 -18.13 -3.41 3.38
C ILE A 53 -18.75 -4.45 4.30
N LEU A 54 -18.37 -4.47 5.58
CA LEU A 54 -18.93 -5.38 6.57
C LEU A 54 -20.46 -5.25 6.66
N GLU A 55 -20.99 -4.02 6.60
CA GLU A 55 -22.42 -3.75 6.62
C GLU A 55 -23.17 -4.33 5.40
N LEU A 56 -22.48 -4.53 4.28
CA LEU A 56 -23.04 -5.06 3.03
C LEU A 56 -22.74 -6.55 2.83
N ASP A 57 -21.88 -7.14 3.67
CA ASP A 57 -21.47 -8.53 3.57
C ASP A 57 -22.54 -9.44 4.17
N ASN A 58 -23.39 -9.97 3.29
CA ASN A 58 -24.44 -10.93 3.62
C ASN A 58 -23.97 -12.39 3.50
N GLY A 59 -22.67 -12.63 3.30
CA GLY A 59 -22.11 -13.97 3.14
C GLY A 59 -21.99 -14.70 4.48
N VAL A 60 -22.32 -15.99 4.50
CA VAL A 60 -22.31 -16.85 5.71
C VAL A 60 -20.93 -16.88 6.41
N SER A 61 -19.85 -16.59 5.69
CA SER A 61 -18.46 -16.63 6.20
C SER A 61 -17.75 -15.27 6.22
N TYR A 62 -18.44 -14.17 5.90
CA TYR A 62 -17.81 -12.85 5.70
C TYR A 62 -16.62 -12.87 4.72
N ARG A 63 -16.68 -13.74 3.69
CA ARG A 63 -15.61 -13.94 2.70
C ARG A 63 -15.21 -12.63 2.02
N LEU A 64 -16.19 -11.77 1.72
CA LEU A 64 -15.96 -10.49 1.07
C LEU A 64 -15.19 -9.54 2.00
N THR A 65 -15.64 -9.40 3.24
CA THR A 65 -14.97 -8.56 4.25
C THR A 65 -13.58 -9.07 4.56
N GLU A 66 -13.38 -10.38 4.66
CA GLU A 66 -12.06 -10.98 4.87
C GLU A 66 -11.08 -10.61 3.73
N GLU A 67 -11.53 -10.71 2.48
CA GLU A 67 -10.69 -10.37 1.32
C GLU A 67 -10.42 -8.86 1.26
N VAL A 68 -11.43 -8.02 1.49
CA VAL A 68 -11.23 -6.56 1.53
C VAL A 68 -10.30 -6.17 2.67
N ALA A 69 -10.44 -6.76 3.87
CA ALA A 69 -9.59 -6.49 5.02
C ALA A 69 -8.10 -6.74 4.68
N LYS A 70 -7.79 -7.87 4.02
CA LYS A 70 -6.45 -8.21 3.53
C LYS A 70 -5.94 -7.17 2.54
N ARG A 71 -6.72 -6.94 1.48
CA ARG A 71 -6.29 -6.17 0.30
C ARG A 71 -6.18 -4.69 0.59
N LEU A 72 -7.16 -4.13 1.30
CA LEU A 72 -7.16 -2.74 1.70
C LEU A 72 -5.97 -2.43 2.62
N ALA A 73 -5.67 -3.28 3.61
CA ALA A 73 -4.51 -3.09 4.48
C ALA A 73 -3.17 -3.19 3.72
N ILE A 74 -3.10 -3.95 2.63
CA ILE A 74 -1.91 -3.99 1.76
C ILE A 74 -1.81 -2.69 0.96
N TRP A 75 -2.89 -2.29 0.28
CA TRP A 75 -2.91 -1.12 -0.59
C TRP A 75 -2.70 0.19 0.18
N MET A 76 -3.35 0.35 1.33
CA MET A 76 -3.13 1.51 2.21
C MET A 76 -1.68 1.60 2.73
N THR A 77 -0.92 0.49 2.70
CA THR A 77 0.52 0.49 3.02
C THR A 77 1.41 0.52 1.77
N PHE A 78 1.03 1.31 0.76
CA PHE A 78 1.77 1.44 -0.50
C PHE A 78 3.20 1.93 -0.27
N GLU A 79 4.10 1.57 -1.19
CA GLU A 79 5.52 1.91 -1.11
C GLU A 79 5.77 3.32 -1.67
N ASP A 80 5.58 4.33 -0.81
CA ASP A 80 6.15 5.66 -1.05
C ASP A 80 7.64 5.71 -0.67
N VAL A 81 8.29 6.79 -1.08
CA VAL A 81 9.73 6.98 -0.84
C VAL A 81 10.07 7.00 0.66
N MET A 82 9.23 7.57 1.53
CA MET A 82 9.47 7.55 2.98
C MET A 82 9.37 6.14 3.54
N ARG A 83 8.42 5.32 3.04
CA ARG A 83 8.25 3.92 3.44
C ARG A 83 9.42 3.08 2.96
N VAL A 84 9.86 3.26 1.71
CA VAL A 84 11.06 2.59 1.18
C VAL A 84 12.29 2.95 2.02
N ALA A 85 12.46 4.23 2.37
CA ALA A 85 13.54 4.68 3.24
C ALA A 85 13.45 4.07 4.65
N GLN A 86 12.25 3.99 5.23
CA GLN A 86 12.00 3.37 6.53
C GLN A 86 12.34 1.88 6.51
N LEU A 87 11.93 1.15 5.47
CA LEU A 87 12.24 -0.27 5.30
C LEU A 87 13.75 -0.52 5.19
N LYS A 88 14.47 0.39 4.53
CA LYS A 88 15.93 0.30 4.36
C LYS A 88 16.72 0.72 5.61
N THR A 89 16.16 1.54 6.49
CA THR A 89 16.82 2.03 7.72
C THR A 89 16.33 1.34 9.00
N ARG A 90 15.54 0.27 8.87
CA ARG A 90 14.99 -0.45 10.03
C ARG A 90 16.08 -1.08 10.88
N THR A 91 15.97 -0.91 12.20
CA THR A 91 16.85 -1.57 13.17
C THR A 91 16.76 -3.10 13.01
N GLY A 92 17.91 -3.78 13.06
CA GLY A 92 18.00 -5.23 12.84
C GLY A 92 18.04 -5.68 11.38
N ARG A 93 17.96 -4.77 10.39
CA ARG A 93 18.16 -5.12 8.98
C ARG A 93 19.59 -5.61 8.72
N LEU A 94 20.58 -4.89 9.25
CA LEU A 94 21.99 -5.24 9.07
C LEU A 94 22.35 -6.54 9.80
N SER A 95 21.77 -6.81 10.97
CA SER A 95 21.99 -8.06 11.69
C SER A 95 21.40 -9.24 10.92
N ARG A 96 20.18 -9.13 10.39
CA ARG A 96 19.58 -10.18 9.55
C ARG A 96 20.38 -10.46 8.29
N ILE A 97 20.86 -9.42 7.60
CA ILE A 97 21.70 -9.60 6.40
C ILE A 97 23.03 -10.29 6.77
N ARG A 98 23.61 -9.96 7.93
CA ARG A 98 24.80 -10.65 8.43
C ARG A 98 24.52 -12.12 8.74
N ASP A 99 23.40 -12.41 9.38
CA ASP A 99 22.96 -13.78 9.69
C ASP A 99 22.72 -14.59 8.39
N GLU A 100 22.08 -13.99 7.39
CA GLU A 100 21.83 -14.60 6.07
C GLU A 100 23.12 -14.84 5.27
N LEU A 101 24.10 -13.93 5.36
CA LEU A 101 25.39 -14.06 4.69
C LEU A 101 26.42 -14.87 5.50
N GLY A 102 26.10 -15.25 6.74
CA GLY A 102 27.02 -15.93 7.64
C GLY A 102 28.26 -15.10 8.01
N VAL A 103 28.16 -13.77 8.00
CA VAL A 103 29.30 -12.85 8.18
C VAL A 103 29.36 -12.33 9.60
N ASP A 104 30.52 -12.50 10.24
CA ASP A 104 30.75 -12.13 11.63
C ASP A 104 30.73 -10.60 11.86
N LYS A 105 30.56 -10.16 13.12
CA LYS A 105 30.35 -8.73 13.46
C LYS A 105 31.50 -7.81 13.04
N GLU A 106 32.73 -8.31 13.02
CA GLU A 106 33.94 -7.51 12.78
C GLU A 106 34.26 -7.31 11.29
N THR A 107 33.67 -8.08 10.38
CA THR A 107 33.93 -7.94 8.95
C THR A 107 33.29 -6.65 8.40
N PRO A 108 34.05 -5.75 7.75
CA PRO A 108 33.50 -4.56 7.13
C PRO A 108 32.57 -4.91 5.96
N LEU A 109 31.27 -4.70 6.14
CA LEU A 109 30.23 -4.96 5.15
C LEU A 109 29.80 -3.65 4.48
N ARG A 110 30.09 -3.50 3.19
CA ARG A 110 29.63 -2.37 2.37
C ARG A 110 28.33 -2.74 1.65
N LEU A 111 27.19 -2.55 2.31
CA LEU A 111 25.88 -2.76 1.68
C LEU A 111 25.59 -1.63 0.70
N THR A 112 25.44 -1.98 -0.58
CA THR A 112 25.00 -1.05 -1.62
C THR A 112 23.59 -1.41 -2.03
N ASP A 113 22.62 -0.64 -1.55
CA ASP A 113 21.24 -0.79 -1.98
C ASP A 113 21.02 -0.10 -3.32
N TYR A 114 20.69 -0.87 -4.35
CA TYR A 114 20.29 -0.32 -5.63
C TYR A 114 18.92 0.33 -5.50
N PHE A 115 18.90 1.65 -5.64
CA PHE A 115 17.71 2.48 -5.73
C PHE A 115 17.39 2.68 -7.22
N LYS A 116 16.22 2.24 -7.67
CA LYS A 116 15.61 2.71 -8.93
C LYS A 116 14.37 3.58 -8.67
N PRO A 117 14.44 4.62 -7.82
CA PRO A 117 13.31 5.51 -7.63
C PRO A 117 13.10 6.30 -8.92
N GLY A 118 11.93 6.17 -9.53
CA GLY A 118 11.56 7.00 -10.66
C GLY A 118 11.49 8.47 -10.24
N ARG A 119 11.73 9.41 -11.18
CA ARG A 119 11.52 10.86 -10.99
C ARG A 119 10.13 11.16 -10.38
N ASP A 120 9.12 10.41 -10.81
CA ASP A 120 7.74 10.57 -10.35
C ASP A 120 7.56 10.19 -8.87
N GLU A 121 8.40 9.31 -8.32
CA GLU A 121 8.36 8.94 -6.90
C GLU A 121 8.96 10.04 -6.02
N PHE A 122 9.93 10.80 -6.52
CA PHE A 122 10.43 12.02 -5.83
C PHE A 122 9.52 13.23 -6.00
N ILE A 123 8.89 13.41 -7.17
CA ILE A 123 7.91 14.47 -7.40
C ILE A 123 6.62 14.22 -6.61
N GLY A 124 6.22 12.96 -6.44
CA GLY A 124 5.06 12.55 -5.66
C GLY A 124 5.14 12.89 -4.17
N ILE A 125 6.35 13.12 -3.63
CA ILE A 125 6.63 13.47 -2.22
C ILE A 125 6.23 14.90 -1.89
N LEU A 126 6.37 15.83 -2.82
CA LEU A 126 6.20 17.25 -2.53
C LEU A 126 4.71 17.63 -2.55
N PRO A 127 4.27 18.46 -1.59
CA PRO A 127 2.97 19.11 -1.68
C PRO A 127 2.84 19.83 -3.04
N PRO A 128 1.64 19.86 -3.67
CA PRO A 128 1.48 20.41 -5.03
C PRO A 128 2.07 21.82 -5.22
N TYR A 129 2.05 22.64 -4.17
CA TYR A 129 2.57 24.01 -4.14
C TYR A 129 4.10 24.14 -4.05
N LEU A 130 4.85 23.04 -3.87
CA LEU A 130 6.32 23.00 -3.81
C LEU A 130 6.94 22.34 -5.05
N SER A 131 6.12 21.99 -6.04
CA SER A 131 6.57 21.39 -7.30
C SER A 131 7.54 22.29 -8.09
N TRP A 132 7.51 23.61 -7.86
CA TRP A 132 8.36 24.61 -8.50
C TRP A 132 9.83 24.63 -8.04
N ILE A 133 10.16 24.00 -6.91
CA ILE A 133 11.55 23.95 -6.39
C ILE A 133 12.40 22.95 -7.19
N ILE A 134 11.77 21.99 -7.87
CA ILE A 134 12.49 21.01 -8.68
C ILE A 134 12.69 21.61 -10.09
N PRO A 135 13.96 21.83 -10.52
CA PRO A 135 14.22 22.39 -11.84
C PRO A 135 13.63 21.53 -12.96
N ASP A 136 13.11 22.22 -13.97
CA ASP A 136 12.32 21.64 -15.06
C ASP A 136 13.23 20.86 -16.04
N TRP A 137 13.65 19.66 -15.66
CA TRP A 137 14.48 18.79 -16.49
C TRP A 137 13.64 18.10 -17.57
N LYS A 138 13.21 18.88 -18.56
CA LYS A 138 12.41 18.45 -19.73
C LYS A 138 13.16 17.59 -20.75
N LYS A 139 14.42 17.21 -20.51
CA LYS A 139 15.26 16.48 -21.49
C LYS A 139 15.54 15.00 -21.19
N LEU A 140 14.98 14.42 -20.11
CA LEU A 140 14.98 12.97 -19.94
C LEU A 140 13.56 12.42 -20.16
N GLU A 141 13.43 11.54 -21.14
CA GLU A 141 12.17 10.90 -21.52
C GLU A 141 11.43 10.29 -20.32
N ARG A 142 10.11 10.52 -20.27
CA ARG A 142 9.18 9.95 -19.28
C ARG A 142 9.40 8.44 -19.18
N GLY A 143 9.71 7.94 -17.97
CA GLY A 143 9.89 6.51 -17.71
C GLY A 143 11.35 6.02 -17.61
N LYS A 144 12.34 6.86 -17.90
CA LYS A 144 13.76 6.57 -17.58
C LYS A 144 14.11 7.21 -16.23
N GLY A 145 13.90 6.44 -15.15
CA GLY A 145 14.23 6.89 -13.79
C GLY A 145 15.71 7.22 -13.63
N LEU A 146 16.02 8.27 -12.88
CA LEU A 146 17.39 8.53 -12.41
C LEU A 146 17.71 7.48 -11.35
N ALA A 147 18.66 6.60 -11.63
CA ALA A 147 19.22 5.71 -10.62
C ALA A 147 19.96 6.57 -9.58
N LEU A 148 19.28 6.96 -8.51
CA LEU A 148 19.90 7.71 -7.43
C LEU A 148 20.77 6.73 -6.61
N HIS A 149 22.06 6.68 -6.89
CA HIS A 149 23.01 5.85 -6.14
C HIS A 149 23.25 6.48 -4.76
N ILE A 150 22.44 6.13 -3.76
CA ILE A 150 22.73 6.48 -2.36
C ILE A 150 23.64 5.38 -1.79
N PRO A 151 24.92 5.64 -1.52
CA PRO A 151 25.80 4.68 -0.84
C PRO A 151 25.29 4.48 0.59
N THR A 152 24.41 3.50 0.77
CA THR A 152 23.72 3.23 2.05
C THR A 152 24.67 2.68 3.12
N GLY A 153 25.87 2.26 2.72
CA GLY A 153 26.97 1.86 3.61
C GLY A 153 27.78 3.01 4.23
N SER A 154 27.50 4.29 3.93
CA SER A 154 28.12 5.43 4.61
C SER A 154 27.19 6.01 5.69
N ALA A 155 27.75 6.52 6.79
CA ALA A 155 26.98 7.17 7.86
C ALA A 155 26.13 8.34 7.32
N VAL A 156 26.63 9.06 6.31
CA VAL A 156 25.93 10.16 5.63
C VAL A 156 24.74 9.64 4.82
N GLY A 157 24.92 8.57 4.02
CA GLY A 157 23.84 7.97 3.24
C GLY A 157 22.75 7.36 4.13
N PHE A 158 23.14 6.71 5.23
CA PHE A 158 22.21 6.21 6.24
C PHE A 158 21.47 7.35 6.94
N GLY A 159 22.16 8.43 7.31
CA GLY A 159 21.57 9.63 7.91
C GLY A 159 20.52 10.27 7.00
N LEU A 160 20.81 10.42 5.70
CA LEU A 160 19.86 10.95 4.71
C LEU A 160 18.61 10.08 4.57
N LEU A 161 18.76 8.75 4.50
CA LEU A 161 17.61 7.84 4.46
C LEU A 161 16.82 7.88 5.77
N LYS A 162 17.49 8.06 6.91
CA LYS A 162 16.81 8.19 8.20
C LYS A 162 16.00 9.48 8.27
N THR A 163 16.55 10.59 7.78
CA THR A 163 15.82 11.86 7.63
C THR A 163 14.61 11.67 6.73
N LEU A 164 14.77 11.05 5.56
CA LEU A 164 13.67 10.79 4.63
C LEU A 164 12.58 9.89 5.23
N ALA A 165 12.97 8.87 5.99
CA ALA A 165 12.04 8.02 6.74
C ALA A 165 11.30 8.80 7.84
N SER A 166 11.94 9.80 8.46
CA SER A 166 11.33 10.64 9.50
C SER A 166 10.27 11.60 8.95
N LEU A 167 10.34 11.92 7.65
CA LEU A 167 9.36 12.75 6.94
C LEU A 167 8.03 12.04 6.63
N LYS A 168 7.74 10.91 7.30
CA LYS A 168 6.49 10.16 7.11
C LYS A 168 5.22 11.01 7.31
N PHE A 169 5.27 12.08 8.11
CA PHE A 169 4.14 12.99 8.33
C PHE A 169 3.74 13.77 7.06
N LEU A 170 4.66 13.93 6.10
CA LEU A 170 4.37 14.57 4.81
C LEU A 170 3.61 13.65 3.86
N ARG A 171 3.60 12.34 4.11
CA ARG A 171 2.93 11.35 3.25
C ARG A 171 1.48 11.71 2.95
N ARG A 172 0.68 12.03 3.97
CA ARG A 172 -0.73 12.38 3.79
C ARG A 172 -0.96 13.67 3.00
N LYS A 173 0.08 14.49 2.82
CA LYS A 173 0.07 15.72 2.01
C LYS A 173 0.67 15.51 0.61
N SER A 174 1.15 14.30 0.33
CA SER A 174 1.82 13.97 -0.92
C SER A 174 0.78 13.77 -2.04
N ARG A 175 1.17 14.10 -3.27
CA ARG A 175 0.30 13.90 -4.44
C ARG A 175 -0.01 12.41 -4.61
N GLN A 176 0.99 11.56 -4.45
CA GLN A 176 0.84 10.11 -4.55
C GLN A 176 -0.22 9.62 -3.57
N TYR A 177 -0.21 10.10 -2.31
CA TYR A 177 -1.23 9.70 -1.34
C TYR A 177 -2.65 10.06 -1.81
N GLY A 178 -2.85 11.26 -2.36
CA GLY A 178 -4.14 11.68 -2.93
C GLY A 178 -4.62 10.76 -4.05
N GLU A 179 -3.74 10.48 -5.02
CA GLU A 179 -4.03 9.56 -6.13
C GLU A 179 -4.37 8.15 -5.62
N GLU A 180 -3.64 7.64 -4.63
CA GLU A 180 -3.92 6.36 -4.01
C GLU A 180 -5.27 6.34 -3.26
N GLN A 181 -5.64 7.41 -2.57
CA GLN A 181 -6.94 7.50 -1.90
C GLN A 181 -8.09 7.50 -2.91
N GLU A 182 -7.95 8.22 -4.03
CA GLU A 182 -8.97 8.26 -5.08
C GLU A 182 -9.16 6.88 -5.72
N ASN A 183 -8.07 6.19 -6.06
CA ASN A 183 -8.14 4.86 -6.66
C ASN A 183 -8.72 3.82 -5.70
N MET A 184 -8.35 3.86 -4.42
CA MET A 184 -8.96 3.00 -3.39
C MET A 184 -10.46 3.29 -3.23
N ALA A 185 -10.87 4.56 -3.28
CA ALA A 185 -12.29 4.92 -3.18
C ALA A 185 -13.09 4.39 -4.38
N LYS A 186 -12.56 4.49 -5.61
CA LYS A 186 -13.17 3.91 -6.81
C LYS A 186 -13.31 2.39 -6.69
N TRP A 187 -12.25 1.70 -6.25
CA TRP A 187 -12.26 0.26 -6.04
C TRP A 187 -13.27 -0.18 -4.96
N LEU A 188 -13.31 0.49 -3.80
CA LEU A 188 -14.29 0.19 -2.75
C LEU A 188 -15.72 0.45 -3.22
N ASN A 189 -15.96 1.51 -3.99
CA ASN A 189 -17.27 1.76 -4.59
C ASN A 189 -17.65 0.68 -5.60
N ALA A 190 -16.74 0.22 -6.44
CA ALA A 190 -17.00 -0.87 -7.38
C ALA A 190 -17.41 -2.17 -6.67
N ILE A 191 -16.76 -2.51 -5.55
CA ILE A 191 -17.15 -3.65 -4.71
C ILE A 191 -18.56 -3.48 -4.15
N LYS A 192 -18.88 -2.28 -3.63
CA LYS A 192 -20.20 -1.97 -3.07
C LYS A 192 -21.32 -2.03 -4.10
N GLU A 193 -21.05 -1.70 -5.36
CA GLU A 193 -22.03 -1.88 -6.44
C GLU A 193 -22.13 -3.35 -6.88
N ALA A 194 -21.01 -4.08 -6.93
CA ALA A 194 -21.00 -5.49 -7.29
C ALA A 194 -21.79 -6.37 -6.31
N VAL A 195 -21.64 -6.14 -4.99
CA VAL A 195 -22.29 -6.98 -3.96
C VAL A 195 -23.81 -6.88 -3.99
N LYS A 196 -24.37 -5.78 -4.53
CA LYS A 196 -25.83 -5.62 -4.73
C LYS A 196 -26.38 -6.51 -5.84
N ILE A 197 -25.51 -6.99 -6.73
CA ILE A 197 -25.87 -7.77 -7.92
C ILE A 197 -25.47 -9.23 -7.72
N ASP A 198 -24.18 -9.48 -7.45
CA ASP A 198 -23.62 -10.81 -7.25
C ASP A 198 -22.47 -10.80 -6.23
N TYR A 199 -22.57 -11.69 -5.24
CA TYR A 199 -21.60 -11.77 -4.14
C TYR A 199 -20.24 -12.33 -4.59
N ASP A 200 -20.21 -13.28 -5.53
CA ASP A 200 -18.97 -13.85 -6.04
C ASP A 200 -18.21 -12.82 -6.88
N LEU A 201 -18.94 -12.06 -7.70
CA LEU A 201 -18.42 -10.93 -8.44
C LEU A 201 -17.79 -9.91 -7.50
N ALA A 202 -18.46 -9.50 -6.42
CA ALA A 202 -17.89 -8.58 -5.44
C ALA A 202 -16.57 -9.10 -4.84
N CYS A 203 -16.49 -10.40 -4.54
CA CYS A 203 -15.26 -11.02 -4.06
C CYS A 203 -14.13 -10.97 -5.11
N ARG A 204 -14.44 -11.22 -6.39
CA ARG A 204 -13.47 -11.11 -7.49
C ARG A 204 -13.02 -9.66 -7.69
N THR A 205 -13.95 -8.70 -7.63
CA THR A 205 -13.65 -7.27 -7.68
C THR A 205 -12.70 -6.88 -6.54
N ALA A 206 -12.85 -7.44 -5.34
CA ALA A 206 -11.91 -7.22 -4.24
C ALA A 206 -10.48 -7.72 -4.57
N GLN A 207 -10.35 -8.82 -5.30
CA GLN A 207 -9.05 -9.38 -5.69
C GLN A 207 -8.31 -8.50 -6.72
N LEU A 208 -9.02 -7.68 -7.50
CA LEU A 208 -8.43 -6.78 -8.52
C LEU A 208 -7.44 -5.76 -7.94
N SER A 209 -7.48 -5.50 -6.63
CA SER A 209 -6.45 -4.74 -5.90
C SER A 209 -5.02 -5.26 -6.11
N ILE A 210 -4.84 -6.51 -6.56
CA ILE A 210 -3.54 -7.05 -6.98
C ILE A 210 -2.90 -6.24 -8.12
N LEU A 211 -3.70 -5.58 -8.96
CA LEU A 211 -3.20 -4.72 -10.04
C LEU A 211 -2.54 -3.45 -9.48
N ALA A 212 -2.98 -2.98 -8.31
CA ALA A 212 -2.36 -1.86 -7.61
C ALA A 212 -1.10 -2.27 -6.83
N ARG A 213 -0.35 -3.29 -7.28
CA ARG A 213 0.89 -3.75 -6.65
C ARG A 213 2.12 -3.08 -7.26
N GLY A 214 3.24 -3.23 -6.56
CA GLY A 214 4.54 -2.77 -7.02
C GLY A 214 4.67 -1.25 -6.99
N TYR A 215 5.69 -0.77 -7.71
CA TYR A 215 6.12 0.62 -7.77
C TYR A 215 6.43 1.02 -9.24
N GLY A 216 6.66 2.31 -9.50
CA GLY A 216 6.93 2.83 -10.84
C GLY A 216 5.91 2.41 -11.91
N ASN A 217 6.41 1.93 -13.05
CA ASN A 217 5.58 1.59 -14.22
C ASN A 217 4.62 0.41 -13.95
N VAL A 218 5.02 -0.59 -13.15
CA VAL A 218 4.15 -1.74 -12.85
C VAL A 218 2.88 -1.26 -12.15
N ARG A 219 3.04 -0.37 -11.17
CA ARG A 219 1.92 0.22 -10.44
C ARG A 219 1.08 1.10 -11.35
N ARG A 220 1.72 1.96 -12.16
CA ARG A 220 1.01 2.88 -13.08
C ARG A 220 0.11 2.12 -14.05
N ASN A 221 0.67 1.14 -14.76
CA ASN A 221 -0.09 0.34 -15.72
C ASN A 221 -1.26 -0.37 -15.04
N GLY A 222 -1.03 -0.91 -13.83
CA GLY A 222 -2.11 -1.53 -13.05
C GLY A 222 -3.21 -0.56 -12.63
N GLN A 223 -2.86 0.67 -12.25
CA GLN A 223 -3.83 1.72 -11.91
C GLN A 223 -4.60 2.23 -13.14
N GLU A 224 -3.96 2.31 -14.30
CA GLU A 224 -4.62 2.64 -15.57
C GLU A 224 -5.67 1.57 -15.92
N ILE A 225 -5.31 0.29 -15.86
CA ILE A 225 -6.25 -0.82 -16.09
C ILE A 225 -7.44 -0.75 -15.12
N LEU A 226 -7.20 -0.52 -13.83
CA LEU A 226 -8.28 -0.39 -12.84
C LEU A 226 -9.18 0.82 -13.12
N THR A 227 -8.59 1.95 -13.53
CA THR A 227 -9.34 3.17 -13.84
C THR A 227 -10.24 2.95 -15.05
N ASP A 228 -9.71 2.35 -16.11
CA ASP A 228 -10.46 2.06 -17.33
C ASP A 228 -11.61 1.07 -17.05
N LEU A 229 -11.33 0.02 -16.27
CA LEU A 229 -12.33 -0.97 -15.87
C LEU A 229 -13.49 -0.33 -15.10
N PHE A 230 -13.18 0.59 -14.17
CA PHE A 230 -14.20 1.21 -13.34
C PHE A 230 -14.86 2.44 -13.96
N MET A 231 -14.35 2.97 -15.08
CA MET A 231 -14.91 4.14 -15.76
C MET A 231 -16.36 3.92 -16.20
N ASN A 232 -16.69 2.70 -16.67
CA ASN A 232 -18.02 2.32 -17.13
C ASN A 232 -18.65 1.22 -16.26
N TRP A 233 -18.25 1.12 -14.98
CA TRP A 233 -18.59 -0.01 -14.11
C TRP A 233 -20.09 -0.31 -14.06
N ASN A 234 -20.92 0.71 -13.79
CA ASN A 234 -22.37 0.52 -13.68
C ASN A 234 -23.02 0.06 -14.99
N ASN A 235 -22.50 0.53 -16.12
CA ASN A 235 -22.99 0.10 -17.44
C ASN A 235 -22.58 -1.36 -17.70
N ASN A 236 -21.34 -1.73 -17.36
CA ASN A 236 -20.86 -3.10 -17.52
C ASN A 236 -21.66 -4.08 -16.65
N LEU A 237 -21.93 -3.70 -15.40
CA LEU A 237 -22.77 -4.48 -14.48
C LEU A 237 -24.20 -4.69 -15.00
N ALA A 238 -24.75 -3.72 -15.75
CA ALA A 238 -26.10 -3.80 -16.31
C ALA A 238 -26.17 -4.60 -17.63
N LEU A 239 -25.06 -4.72 -18.37
CA LEU A 239 -25.06 -5.29 -19.71
C LEU A 239 -24.82 -6.80 -19.75
N ASP A 240 -24.20 -7.41 -18.73
CA ASP A 240 -23.96 -8.86 -18.72
C ASP A 240 -23.47 -9.38 -17.34
N PRO A 241 -24.35 -9.85 -16.44
CA PRO A 241 -23.92 -10.46 -15.18
C PRO A 241 -23.02 -11.69 -15.39
N ASP A 242 -23.23 -12.44 -16.48
CA ASP A 242 -22.57 -13.71 -16.75
C ASP A 242 -21.19 -13.58 -17.43
N LYS A 243 -20.91 -12.49 -18.16
CA LYS A 243 -19.58 -12.29 -18.79
C LYS A 243 -18.50 -11.78 -17.84
N ILE A 244 -18.86 -11.00 -16.80
CA ILE A 244 -17.86 -10.49 -15.84
C ILE A 244 -17.33 -11.62 -14.94
N SER A 245 -18.05 -12.74 -14.85
CA SER A 245 -17.63 -13.96 -14.17
C SER A 245 -16.61 -14.83 -14.93
N ALA A 246 -16.20 -14.48 -16.15
CA ALA A 246 -15.41 -15.37 -17.02
C ALA A 246 -13.99 -14.88 -17.41
N GLU A 247 -13.57 -13.68 -16.99
CA GLU A 247 -12.20 -13.17 -17.23
C GLU A 247 -11.45 -12.88 -15.92
#